data_AF-A0A7K2DHD2-F1
#
_entry.id   AF-A0A7K2DHD2-F1
#
_cell.length_a   1.000
_cell.length_b   1.000
_cell.length_c   1.000
_cell.angle_alpha   90.00
_cell.angle_beta   90.00
_cell.angle_gamma   90.00
#
_symmetry.space_group_name_H-M   'P 1'
#
loop_
_entity.id
_entity.type
_entity.pdbx_description
1 polymer ?
#
loop_
_entity_poly.entity_id
_entity_poly.type
_entity_poly.pdbx_seq_one_letter_code
_entity_poly.pdbx_strand_id
1 'polypeptide(L)'
;MAVEHRKAPRPGLVMDVDRSTPPILFHHGEGFRLERLPPGRSRIIYPAEPLAGLSDPEEAIRDALLNPLDSDPLPSLLRPGMKLTIAFD
;
A
#
# COMPACT_ATOMS: atom_id res chain seq x y z
N MET A 1 -8.23 15.57 -13.85
CA MET A 1 -7.29 14.64 -14.53
C MET A 1 -7.72 13.24 -14.16
N ALA A 2 -8.01 12.37 -15.13
CA ALA A 2 -8.45 11.01 -14.84
C ALA A 2 -7.29 10.23 -14.19
N VAL A 3 -7.52 9.62 -13.02
CA VAL A 3 -6.55 8.70 -12.42
C VAL A 3 -6.46 7.49 -13.34
N GLU A 4 -5.40 7.44 -14.14
CA GLU A 4 -5.07 6.25 -14.92
C GLU A 4 -4.89 5.09 -13.94
N HIS A 5 -5.78 4.10 -14.00
CA HIS A 5 -5.68 2.90 -13.18
C HIS A 5 -4.45 2.12 -13.63
N ARG A 6 -3.29 2.42 -13.03
CA ARG A 6 -2.06 1.65 -13.21
C ARG A 6 -2.34 0.23 -12.76
N LYS A 7 -2.51 -0.68 -13.72
CA LYS A 7 -2.67 -2.10 -13.42
C LYS A 7 -1.34 -2.63 -12.88
N ALA A 8 -1.40 -3.38 -11.79
CA ALA A 8 -0.23 -4.08 -11.26
C ALA A 8 0.41 -4.97 -12.35
N PRO A 9 1.74 -5.04 -12.45
CA PRO A 9 2.42 -5.85 -13.46
C PRO A 9 2.04 -7.34 -13.38
N ARG A 10 1.85 -7.84 -12.15
CA ARG A 10 1.34 -9.19 -11.87
C ARG A 10 0.02 -9.11 -11.11
N PRO A 11 -1.06 -9.76 -11.59
CA PRO A 11 -2.31 -9.82 -10.85
C PRO A 11 -2.14 -10.64 -9.57
N GLY A 12 -3.06 -10.43 -8.62
CA GLY A 12 -3.13 -11.26 -7.42
C GLY A 12 -3.50 -12.70 -7.75
N LEU A 13 -3.23 -13.60 -6.81
CA LEU A 13 -3.50 -15.02 -6.93
C LEU A 13 -4.38 -15.47 -5.76
N VAL A 14 -5.41 -16.24 -6.07
CA VAL A 14 -6.20 -16.98 -5.09
C VAL A 14 -5.92 -18.46 -5.30
N MET A 15 -5.44 -19.13 -4.26
CA MET A 15 -5.04 -20.53 -4.30
C MET A 15 -5.76 -21.32 -3.21
N ASP A 16 -6.47 -22.39 -3.58
CA ASP A 16 -7.05 -23.33 -2.61
C ASP A 16 -5.94 -24.25 -2.06
N VAL A 17 -5.98 -24.53 -0.76
CA VAL A 17 -4.99 -25.40 -0.11
C VAL A 17 -5.38 -26.85 -0.30
N ASP A 18 -4.45 -27.65 -0.77
CA ASP A 18 -4.58 -29.10 -0.95
C ASP A 18 -3.51 -29.89 -0.17
N ARG A 19 -3.51 -31.22 -0.31
CA ARG A 19 -2.59 -32.11 0.42
C ARG A 19 -1.13 -31.95 0.00
N SER A 20 -0.89 -31.52 -1.24
CA SER A 20 0.45 -31.27 -1.80
C SER A 20 0.97 -29.87 -1.49
N THR A 21 0.13 -28.97 -1.01
CA THR A 21 0.51 -27.60 -0.70
C THR A 21 1.59 -27.62 0.40
N PRO A 22 2.77 -27.01 0.15
CA PRO A 22 3.82 -26.93 1.15
C PRO A 22 3.42 -25.99 2.31
N PRO A 23 4.13 -26.02 3.44
CA PRO A 23 3.98 -25.00 4.47
C PRO A 23 4.14 -23.59 3.88
N ILE A 24 3.33 -22.66 4.37
CA ILE A 24 3.23 -21.28 3.87
C ILE A 24 3.97 -20.36 4.82
N LEU A 25 4.69 -19.39 4.26
CA LEU A 25 5.41 -18.38 5.03
C LEU A 25 4.42 -17.32 5.57
N PHE A 26 4.41 -17.14 6.87
CA PHE A 26 3.66 -16.10 7.57
C PHE A 26 4.62 -15.15 8.29
N HIS A 27 4.28 -13.86 8.28
CA HIS A 27 4.88 -12.90 9.20
C HIS A 27 4.52 -13.26 10.63
N HIS A 28 5.50 -13.23 11.53
CA HIS A 28 5.31 -13.52 12.94
C HIS A 28 6.25 -12.65 13.78
N GLY A 29 5.72 -11.52 14.26
CA GLY A 29 6.53 -10.49 14.92
C GLY A 29 7.58 -9.95 13.95
N GLU A 30 8.83 -9.92 14.39
CA GLU A 30 10.00 -9.48 13.60
C GLU A 30 10.54 -10.57 12.66
N GLY A 31 9.94 -11.77 12.67
CA GLY A 31 10.41 -12.91 11.90
C GLY A 31 9.33 -13.53 11.03
N PHE A 32 9.61 -14.77 10.61
CA PHE A 32 8.70 -15.55 9.78
C PHE A 32 8.53 -16.95 10.33
N ARG A 33 7.39 -17.56 10.04
CA ARG A 33 7.08 -18.95 10.36
C ARG A 33 6.53 -19.66 9.14
N LEU A 34 6.84 -20.94 9.02
CA LEU A 34 6.25 -21.83 8.04
C LEU A 34 5.11 -22.61 8.70
N GLU A 35 3.88 -22.40 8.24
CA GLU A 35 2.70 -23.03 8.80
C GLU A 35 1.99 -23.89 7.75
N ARG A 36 1.55 -25.10 8.16
CA ARG A 36 0.76 -25.97 7.30
C ARG A 36 -0.73 -25.68 7.51
N LEU A 37 -1.40 -25.28 6.44
CA LEU A 37 -2.83 -24.98 6.48
C LEU A 37 -3.69 -26.22 6.20
N PRO A 38 -4.91 -26.32 6.76
CA PRO A 38 -5.83 -27.41 6.50
C PRO A 38 -6.28 -27.50 5.02
N PRO A 39 -6.07 -28.64 4.33
CA PRO A 39 -6.50 -28.80 2.95
C PRO A 39 -8.03 -28.86 2.82
N GLY A 40 -8.56 -28.32 1.71
CA GLY A 40 -9.99 -28.32 1.40
C GLY A 40 -10.85 -27.39 2.27
N ARG A 41 -10.24 -26.64 3.20
CA ARG A 41 -10.91 -25.64 4.05
C ARG A 41 -10.19 -24.30 4.11
N SER A 42 -8.96 -24.24 3.64
CA SER A 42 -8.18 -23.01 3.58
C SER A 42 -7.95 -22.56 2.15
N ARG A 43 -7.89 -21.24 1.97
CA ARG A 43 -7.57 -20.56 0.73
C ARG A 43 -6.59 -19.44 1.03
N ILE A 44 -5.60 -19.28 0.18
CA ILE A 44 -4.55 -18.28 0.30
C ILE A 44 -4.80 -17.21 -0.74
N ILE A 45 -4.71 -15.95 -0.29
CA ILE A 45 -4.86 -14.78 -1.15
C ILE A 45 -3.51 -14.07 -1.17
N TYR A 46 -2.87 -14.08 -2.34
CA TYR A 46 -1.71 -13.24 -2.61
C TYR A 46 -2.19 -11.97 -3.32
N PRO A 47 -1.85 -10.77 -2.79
CA PRO A 47 -2.19 -9.53 -3.46
C PRO A 47 -1.50 -9.44 -4.82
N ALA A 48 -2.02 -8.56 -5.68
CA ALA A 48 -1.30 -8.17 -6.87
C ALA A 48 0.06 -7.54 -6.49
N GLU A 49 1.00 -7.56 -7.42
CA GLU A 49 2.29 -6.91 -7.21
C GLU A 49 2.09 -5.42 -6.88
N PRO A 50 2.88 -4.85 -5.96
CA PRO A 50 2.83 -3.42 -5.70
C PRO A 50 2.99 -2.62 -6.99
N LEU A 51 2.30 -1.47 -7.03
CA LEU A 51 2.55 -0.50 -8.08
C LEU A 51 4.00 -0.04 -8.03
N ALA A 52 4.53 0.40 -9.18
CA ALA A 52 5.83 1.03 -9.22
C ALA A 52 5.87 2.19 -8.22
N GLY A 53 6.92 2.22 -7.41
CA GLY A 53 7.17 3.32 -6.48
C GLY A 53 7.34 4.65 -7.20
N LEU A 54 7.20 5.73 -6.44
CA LEU A 54 7.48 7.08 -6.94
C LEU A 54 8.97 7.18 -7.28
N SER A 55 9.29 7.69 -8.47
CA SER A 55 10.67 7.91 -8.89
C SER A 55 11.36 8.99 -8.04
N ASP A 56 10.59 10.00 -7.64
CA ASP A 56 11.01 11.07 -6.74
C ASP A 56 9.88 11.34 -5.73
N PRO A 57 9.97 10.77 -4.51
CA PRO A 57 8.98 11.03 -3.46
C PRO A 57 8.94 12.49 -3.00
N GLU A 58 10.06 13.22 -3.02
CA GLU A 58 10.10 14.61 -2.56
C GLU A 58 9.34 15.54 -3.52
N GLU A 59 9.55 15.35 -4.82
CA GLU A 59 8.80 16.06 -5.86
C GLU A 59 7.30 15.74 -5.77
N ALA A 60 6.94 14.46 -5.62
CA ALA A 60 5.55 14.04 -5.51
C ALA A 60 4.85 14.62 -4.27
N ILE A 61 5.53 14.68 -3.12
CA ILE A 61 5.01 15.32 -1.91
C ILE A 61 4.81 16.82 -2.15
N ARG A 62 5.78 17.49 -2.76
CA ARG A 62 5.68 18.92 -3.08
C ARG A 62 4.50 19.21 -4.00
N ASP A 63 4.33 18.42 -5.06
CA ASP A 63 3.19 18.54 -5.99
C ASP A 63 1.86 18.36 -5.25
N ALA A 64 1.74 17.31 -4.42
CA ALA A 64 0.52 17.06 -3.65
C ALA A 64 0.15 18.21 -2.70
N LEU A 65 1.14 18.88 -2.10
CA LEU A 65 0.91 20.05 -1.22
C LEU A 65 0.51 21.31 -2.00
N LEU A 66 0.96 21.45 -3.25
CA LEU A 66 0.67 22.59 -4.12
C LEU A 66 -0.61 22.40 -4.94
N ASN A 67 -1.00 21.16 -5.23
CA ASN A 67 -2.14 20.79 -6.06
C ASN A 67 -3.04 19.77 -5.33
N PRO A 68 -3.62 20.12 -4.16
CA PRO A 68 -4.44 19.19 -3.41
C PRO A 68 -5.78 18.90 -4.10
N LEU A 69 -6.39 17.77 -3.73
CA LEU A 69 -7.75 17.43 -4.15
C LEU A 69 -8.74 18.11 -3.20
N ASP A 70 -9.74 18.79 -3.76
CA ASP A 70 -10.86 19.40 -3.03
C ASP A 70 -10.47 20.33 -1.85
N SER A 71 -9.30 20.98 -1.95
CA SER A 71 -8.79 21.96 -0.97
C SER A 71 -7.98 23.05 -1.67
N ASP A 72 -7.73 24.16 -0.98
CA ASP A 72 -6.71 25.13 -1.42
C ASP A 72 -5.30 24.59 -1.11
N PRO A 73 -4.27 25.00 -1.88
CA PRO A 73 -2.87 24.64 -1.63
C PRO A 73 -2.44 24.97 -0.20
N LEU A 74 -1.58 24.13 0.40
CA LEU A 74 -1.14 24.35 1.77
C LEU A 74 -0.55 25.77 1.99
N PRO A 75 0.31 26.32 1.10
CA PRO A 75 0.87 27.66 1.31
C PRO A 75 -0.18 28.79 1.38
N SER A 76 -1.32 28.68 0.69
CA SER A 76 -2.37 29.70 0.76
C SER A 76 -3.20 29.62 2.05
N LEU A 77 -3.16 28.48 2.74
CA LEU A 77 -3.79 28.31 4.04
C LEU A 77 -2.92 28.86 5.17
N LEU A 78 -1.60 28.96 4.97
CA LEU A 78 -0.66 29.41 6.00
C LEU A 78 -0.60 30.94 6.14
N ARG A 79 -0.38 31.40 7.37
CA ARG A 79 -0.24 32.82 7.71
C ARG A 79 0.86 33.04 8.74
N PRO A 80 1.55 34.19 8.72
CA PRO A 80 2.52 34.52 9.78
C PRO A 80 1.89 34.45 11.17
N GLY A 81 2.59 33.82 12.12
CA GLY A 81 2.14 33.66 13.50
C GLY A 81 1.11 32.55 13.75
N MET A 82 0.73 31.79 12.71
CA MET A 82 -0.15 30.63 12.87
C MET A 82 0.53 29.52 13.68
N LYS A 83 -0.22 28.89 14.60
CA LYS A 83 0.19 27.64 15.22
C LYS A 83 -0.24 26.48 14.32
N LEU A 84 0.72 25.86 13.65
CA LEU A 84 0.51 24.69 12.82
C LEU A 84 0.65 23.42 13.66
N THR A 85 -0.34 22.53 13.61
CA THR A 85 -0.26 21.17 14.17
C THR A 85 -0.17 20.18 13.03
N ILE A 86 0.87 19.34 13.04
CA ILE A 86 1.03 18.24 12.09
C ILE A 86 0.89 16.94 12.87
N ALA A 87 -0.12 16.15 12.52
CA ALA A 87 -0.34 14.83 13.09
C ALA A 87 0.32 13.77 12.20
N PHE A 88 1.00 12.81 12.82
CA PHE A 88 1.63 11.66 12.18
C PHE A 88 1.12 10.41 12.88
N ASP A 89 1.03 9.31 12.12
CA ASP A 89 0.74 7.97 12.63
C ASP A 89 1.99 7.27 13.21
#